data_AF-A0A268RFX5-F1
#
_entry.id   AF-A0A268RFX5-F1
#
_cell.length_a   1.000
_cell.length_b   1.000
_cell.length_c   1.000
_cell.angle_alpha   90.00
_cell.angle_beta   90.00
_cell.angle_gamma   90.00
#
_symmetry.space_group_name_H-M   'P 1'
#
loop_
_entity.id
_entity.type
_entity.pdbx_description
1 polymer ?
#
loop_
_entity_poly.entity_id
_entity_poly.type
_entity_poly.pdbx_seq_one_letter_code
_entity_poly.pdbx_strand_id
1 'polypeptide(L)'
;AADSKGFVLGTIVTPGNTHDSHVFEPLVEKVIEKVGKPKAAGADAAYKTPAITSYLLKNGIIPALPYTRPRTKEGYFRKHEYVYDEHFDCYICPAGET
;
A
#
# COMPACT_ATOMS: atom_id res chain seq x y z
N ALA A 1 -12.75 10.62 -3.00
CA ALA A 1 -12.17 11.05 -1.72
C ALA A 1 -13.26 11.61 -0.82
N ALA A 2 -13.31 11.13 0.42
CA ALA A 2 -14.27 11.58 1.43
C ALA A 2 -13.57 11.86 2.75
N ASP A 3 -14.16 12.72 3.57
CA ASP A 3 -13.71 12.96 4.94
C ASP A 3 -14.16 11.82 5.88
N SER A 4 -13.56 11.76 7.06
CA SER A 4 -13.92 10.93 8.21
C SER A 4 -15.40 10.97 8.59
N LYS A 5 -16.10 12.08 8.30
CA LYS A 5 -17.54 12.26 8.54
C LYS A 5 -18.44 11.82 7.37
N GLY A 6 -17.86 11.26 6.30
CA GLY A 6 -18.58 10.76 5.13
C GLY A 6 -18.90 11.81 4.07
N PHE A 7 -18.45 13.06 4.21
CA PHE A 7 -18.60 14.07 3.18
C PHE A 7 -17.66 13.81 2.00
N VAL A 8 -18.20 13.78 0.79
CA VAL A 8 -17.41 13.64 -0.43
C VAL A 8 -16.68 14.95 -0.72
N LEU A 9 -15.35 14.93 -0.67
CA LEU A 9 -14.50 16.10 -0.89
C LEU A 9 -14.07 16.24 -2.36
N GLY A 10 -14.01 15.13 -3.08
CA GLY A 10 -13.57 15.13 -4.47
C GLY A 10 -13.75 13.79 -5.15
N THR A 11 -14.03 13.84 -6.45
CA THR A 11 -14.07 12.68 -7.33
C THR A 11 -13.38 13.02 -8.65
N ILE A 12 -12.81 11.99 -9.28
CA ILE A 12 -12.24 12.00 -10.62
C ILE A 12 -12.79 10.75 -11.30
N VAL A 13 -13.33 10.91 -12.51
CA VAL A 13 -13.80 9.81 -13.35
C VAL A 13 -12.76 9.60 -14.44
N THR A 14 -12.21 8.40 -14.53
CA THR A 14 -11.23 8.04 -15.55
C THR A 14 -11.76 6.97 -16.50
N PRO A 15 -11.31 6.97 -17.77
CA PRO A 15 -11.53 5.84 -18.67
C PRO A 15 -10.87 4.57 -18.14
N GLY A 16 -11.46 3.40 -18.41
CA GLY A 16 -11.03 2.12 -17.85
C GLY A 16 -9.61 1.64 -18.21
N ASN A 17 -8.89 2.34 -19.10
CA ASN A 17 -7.49 2.05 -19.42
C ASN A 17 -6.50 2.69 -18.42
N THR A 18 -6.95 3.70 -17.65
CA THR A 18 -6.06 4.49 -16.81
C THR A 18 -5.74 3.75 -15.53
N HIS A 19 -4.46 3.54 -15.24
CA HIS A 19 -4.06 2.90 -14.00
C HIS A 19 -4.28 3.84 -12.80
N ASP A 20 -4.85 3.30 -11.71
CA ASP A 20 -5.27 4.06 -10.53
C ASP A 20 -4.13 4.85 -9.84
N SER A 21 -2.88 4.43 -10.05
CA SER A 21 -1.71 5.17 -9.54
C SER A 21 -1.58 6.57 -10.16
N HIS A 22 -2.02 6.77 -11.40
CA HIS A 22 -2.00 8.07 -12.05
C HIS A 22 -3.17 8.97 -11.59
N VAL A 23 -4.23 8.38 -11.04
CA VAL A 23 -5.43 9.09 -10.61
C VAL A 23 -5.33 9.56 -9.17
N PHE A 24 -4.52 8.86 -8.36
CA PHE A 24 -4.37 9.14 -6.94
C PHE A 24 -3.79 10.54 -6.66
N GLU A 25 -2.66 10.90 -7.27
CA GLU A 25 -2.01 12.20 -7.03
C GLU A 25 -2.92 13.38 -7.41
N PRO A 26 -3.54 13.42 -8.62
CA PRO A 26 -4.48 14.49 -8.98
C PRO A 26 -5.69 14.58 -8.05
N LEU A 27 -6.17 13.44 -7.53
CA LEU A 27 -7.29 13.43 -6.60
C LEU A 27 -6.91 14.08 -5.27
N VAL A 28 -5.71 13.80 -4.77
CA VAL A 28 -5.20 14.38 -3.53
C VAL A 28 -4.97 15.88 -3.69
N GLU A 29 -4.35 16.31 -4.79
CA GLU A 29 -4.15 17.73 -5.10
C GLU A 29 -5.46 18.50 -5.13
N LYS A 30 -6.47 17.97 -5.82
CA LYS A 30 -7.81 18.57 -5.88
C LYS A 30 -8.47 18.70 -4.50
N VAL A 31 -8.22 17.77 -3.58
CA VAL A 31 -8.72 17.86 -2.21
C VAL A 31 -7.94 18.91 -1.42
N ILE A 32 -6.62 18.96 -1.57
CA ILE A 32 -5.75 19.94 -0.92
C ILE A 32 -6.14 21.37 -1.33
N GLU A 33 -6.37 21.60 -2.63
CA GLU A 33 -6.76 22.92 -3.14
C GLU A 33 -8.12 23.39 -2.60
N LYS A 34 -9.09 22.47 -2.48
CA LYS A 34 -10.47 22.82 -2.10
C LYS A 34 -10.69 22.92 -0.60
N VAL A 35 -10.05 22.04 0.17
CA VAL A 35 -10.36 21.82 1.59
C VAL A 35 -9.14 22.11 2.47
N GLY A 36 -7.94 22.09 1.89
CA GLY A 36 -6.68 22.15 2.61
C GLY A 36 -6.05 20.78 2.79
N LYS A 37 -4.82 20.82 3.29
CA LYS A 37 -3.96 19.65 3.42
C LYS A 37 -4.45 18.68 4.50
N PRO A 38 -4.73 17.40 4.18
CA PRO A 38 -5.14 16.42 5.18
C PRO A 38 -3.95 15.99 6.06
N LYS A 39 -4.22 15.62 7.31
CA LYS A 39 -3.20 15.07 8.23
C LYS A 39 -2.81 13.63 7.86
N ALA A 40 -3.79 12.83 7.46
CA ALA A 40 -3.60 11.44 7.07
C ALA A 40 -4.49 11.10 5.86
N ALA A 41 -4.02 10.19 5.02
CA ALA A 41 -4.77 9.67 3.89
C ALA A 41 -4.96 8.16 4.06
N GLY A 42 -6.22 7.75 4.23
CA GLY A 42 -6.62 6.35 4.18
C GLY A 42 -6.98 5.95 2.75
N ALA A 43 -6.41 4.86 2.27
CA ALA A 43 -6.76 4.27 0.98
C ALA A 43 -6.68 2.73 1.06
N ASP A 44 -7.24 2.05 0.08
CA ASP A 44 -7.25 0.59 0.03
C ASP A 44 -5.83 0.01 -0.18
N ALA A 45 -5.66 -1.27 0.10
CA ALA A 45 -4.41 -2.03 -0.04
C ALA A 45 -3.83 -1.96 -1.46
N ALA A 46 -4.67 -1.82 -2.49
CA ALA A 46 -4.25 -1.66 -3.88
C ALA A 46 -3.43 -0.38 -4.12
N TYR A 47 -3.66 0.68 -3.32
CA TYR A 47 -2.93 1.95 -3.41
C TYR A 47 -1.58 1.92 -2.66
N LYS A 48 -1.22 0.81 -2.02
CA LYS A 48 0.05 0.64 -1.31
C LYS A 48 1.22 0.41 -2.27
N THR A 49 1.50 1.42 -3.08
CA THR A 49 2.68 1.46 -3.95
C THR A 49 3.76 2.36 -3.36
N PRO A 50 5.06 2.10 -3.66
CA PRO A 50 6.15 2.99 -3.22
C PRO A 50 5.99 4.43 -3.73
N ALA A 51 5.48 4.61 -4.95
CA ALA A 51 5.26 5.93 -5.54
C ALA A 51 4.24 6.74 -4.73
N ILE A 52 3.05 6.19 -4.48
CA ILE A 52 1.99 6.83 -3.70
C ILE A 52 2.45 7.13 -2.27
N THR A 53 3.11 6.16 -1.63
CA THR A 53 3.57 6.32 -0.24
C THR A 53 4.64 7.41 -0.15
N SER A 54 5.58 7.44 -1.10
CA SER A 54 6.61 8.47 -1.20
C SER A 54 5.99 9.86 -1.43
N TYR A 55 5.01 9.96 -2.32
CA TYR A 55 4.27 11.19 -2.57
C TYR A 55 3.58 11.71 -1.30
N LEU A 56 2.86 10.86 -0.57
CA LEU A 56 2.18 11.25 0.67
C LEU A 56 3.17 11.73 1.74
N LEU A 57 4.27 11.00 1.94
CA LEU A 57 5.30 11.36 2.92
C LEU A 57 6.01 12.68 2.59
N LYS A 58 6.37 12.90 1.31
CA LYS A 58 6.96 14.17 0.85
C LYS A 58 6.02 15.34 1.05
N ASN A 59 4.73 15.10 0.81
CA ASN A 59 3.69 16.06 1.10
C ASN A 59 3.35 16.13 2.58
N GLY A 60 4.04 15.46 3.51
CA GLY A 60 3.76 15.52 4.95
C GLY A 60 2.37 15.03 5.35
N ILE A 61 1.81 14.10 4.57
CA ILE A 61 0.53 13.42 4.82
C ILE A 61 0.86 12.01 5.31
N ILE A 62 0.24 11.58 6.41
CA ILE A 62 0.47 10.25 6.97
C ILE A 62 -0.27 9.20 6.13
N PRO A 63 0.41 8.22 5.51
CA PRO A 63 -0.25 7.15 4.76
C PRO A 63 -0.84 6.11 5.74
N ALA A 64 -2.17 6.06 5.83
CA ALA A 64 -2.91 5.09 6.63
C ALA A 64 -3.42 3.94 5.73
N LEU A 65 -2.48 3.15 5.21
CA LEU A 65 -2.78 2.07 4.26
C LEU A 65 -2.83 0.71 4.96
N PRO A 66 -3.83 -0.15 4.68
CA PRO A 66 -3.96 -1.45 5.32
C PRO A 66 -2.81 -2.40 4.94
N TYR A 67 -2.60 -3.42 5.78
CA TYR A 67 -1.56 -4.42 5.55
C TYR A 67 -1.94 -5.38 4.42
N THR A 68 -1.17 -5.38 3.34
CA THR A 68 -1.24 -6.41 2.30
C THR A 68 -0.41 -7.62 2.71
N ARG A 69 -1.04 -8.80 2.78
CA ARG A 69 -0.33 -10.06 3.07
C ARG A 69 0.69 -10.35 1.96
N PRO A 70 1.95 -10.68 2.27
CA PRO A 70 2.94 -11.09 1.28
C PRO A 70 2.39 -12.26 0.46
N ARG A 71 2.38 -12.10 -0.87
CA ARG A 71 2.01 -13.18 -1.79
C ARG A 71 3.28 -13.94 -2.14
N THR A 72 3.44 -15.13 -1.57
CA THR A 72 4.47 -16.07 -2.02
C THR A 72 4.09 -16.57 -3.42
N LYS A 73 5.08 -16.70 -4.30
CA LYS A 73 4.88 -17.26 -5.65
C LYS A 73 4.37 -18.70 -5.54
N GLU A 74 3.45 -19.09 -6.41
CA GLU A 74 2.99 -20.49 -6.47
C GLU A 74 4.18 -21.43 -6.70
N GLY A 75 4.21 -22.54 -5.95
CA GLY A 75 5.32 -23.50 -5.95
C GLY A 75 6.47 -23.16 -4.99
N TYR A 76 6.41 -22.05 -4.25
CA TYR A 76 7.41 -21.69 -3.23
C TYR A 76 6.81 -21.81 -1.84
N PHE A 77 7.61 -22.32 -0.89
CA PHE A 77 7.25 -22.32 0.52
C PHE A 77 7.21 -20.90 1.09
N ARG A 78 6.25 -20.66 1.97
CA ARG A 78 6.12 -19.41 2.71
C ARG A 78 7.24 -19.30 3.73
N LYS A 79 7.67 -18.07 4.04
CA LYS A 79 8.79 -17.82 4.96
C LYS A 79 8.61 -18.47 6.34
N HIS A 80 7.38 -18.59 6.84
CA HIS A 80 7.10 -19.21 8.14
C HIS A 80 7.16 -20.74 8.13
N GLU A 81 7.30 -21.37 6.97
CA GLU A 81 7.46 -22.82 6.84
C GLU A 81 8.94 -23.24 6.96
N TYR A 82 9.87 -22.28 6.89
CA TYR A 82 11.29 -22.52 7.17
C TYR A 82 11.54 -22.47 8.67
N VAL A 83 12.29 -23.44 9.18
CA VAL A 83 12.71 -23.50 10.59
C VAL A 83 14.16 -23.07 10.66
N TYR A 84 14.47 -22.12 11.54
CA TYR A 84 15.85 -21.72 11.79
C TYR A 84 16.48 -22.67 12.81
N ASP A 85 17.64 -23.23 12.47
CA ASP A 85 18.45 -24.07 13.36
C ASP A 85 19.58 -23.23 13.95
N GLU A 86 19.50 -22.96 15.26
CA GLU A 86 20.50 -22.18 16.00
C GLU A 86 21.85 -22.90 16.14
N HIS A 87 21.88 -24.24 16.07
CA HIS A 87 23.11 -25.01 16.26
C HIS A 87 24.03 -24.94 15.05
N PHE A 88 23.45 -24.86 13.84
CA PHE A 88 24.18 -24.83 12.58
C PHE A 88 24.12 -23.48 11.85
N ASP A 89 23.43 -22.48 12.42
CA ASP A 89 23.22 -21.15 11.83
C ASP A 89 22.62 -21.22 10.40
N CYS A 90 21.63 -22.09 10.20
CA CYS A 90 21.01 -22.33 8.89
C CYS A 90 19.47 -22.37 8.94
N TYR A 91 18.84 -22.21 7.78
CA TYR A 91 17.38 -22.36 7.64
C TYR A 91 17.08 -23.71 6.98
N ILE A 92 16.33 -24.56 7.67
CA ILE A 92 15.88 -25.84 7.15
C ILE A 92 14.65 -25.61 6.29
N CYS A 93 14.75 -25.98 5.01
CA CYS A 93 13.62 -25.97 4.09
C CYS A 93 12.63 -27.08 4.50
N PRO A 94 11.31 -26.83 4.45
CA PRO A 94 10.30 -27.88 4.69
C PRO A 94 10.36 -29.03 3.66
N ALA A 95 11.05 -28.86 2.54
CA ALA A 95 11.38 -29.95 1.60
C ALA A 95 12.57 -30.82 2.01
N GLY A 96 13.24 -30.51 3.14
CA GLY A 96 14.38 -31.27 3.65
C GLY A 96 15.75 -30.86 3.10
N GLU A 97 15.83 -29.77 2.34
CA GLU A 97 17.10 -29.19 1.88
C GLU A 97 17.60 -28.14 2.88
N THR A 98 18.92 -28.10 3.14
CA THR A 98 19.61 -27.15 4.04
C THR A 98 20.56 -26.26 3.28
#